data_AF-A0A3G3JV39-F1
#
_entry.id   AF-A0A3G3JV39-F1
#
_cell.length_a   1.000
_cell.length_b   1.000
_cell.length_c   1.000
_cell.angle_alpha   90.00
_cell.angle_beta   90.00
_cell.angle_gamma   90.00
#
_symmetry.space_group_name_H-M   'P 1'
#
loop_
_entity.id
_entity.type
_entity.pdbx_description
1 polymer ?
#
loop_
_entity_poly.entity_id
_entity_poly.type
_entity_poly.pdbx_seq_one_letter_code
_entity_poly.pdbx_strand_id
1 'polypeptide(L)'
;MARKVFVSYHHANDQTRATHLRDTYGSNDTLIDRSLPDAYDSANDDYILQLIRQNHLKESTVTIVLIGSETYKRKWVDWEIYSSLRPYGSRSRNGLLGIYLPNYGEVPARLLDNINSGYAVTMNWGNISWQLTSKIEEAFQNRDKDHLVRNSRTRRQRNS
;
A
#
# COMPACT_ATOMS: atom_id res chain seq x y z
N MET A 1 9.37 13.48 12.34
CA MET A 1 10.04 13.41 11.03
C MET A 1 9.02 13.06 9.97
N ALA A 2 9.14 13.64 8.78
CA ALA A 2 8.30 13.30 7.64
C ALA A 2 8.53 11.83 7.23
N ARG A 3 7.45 11.05 7.05
CA ARG A 3 7.54 9.64 6.67
C ARG A 3 7.46 9.52 5.15
N LYS A 4 8.32 8.70 4.56
CA LYS A 4 8.22 8.33 3.14
C LYS A 4 7.16 7.23 3.01
N VAL A 5 6.13 7.50 2.22
CA VAL A 5 4.93 6.70 2.09
C VAL A 5 4.78 6.29 0.64
N PHE A 6 4.57 4.99 0.41
CA PHE A 6 4.19 4.43 -0.87
C PHE A 6 2.67 4.28 -0.93
N VAL A 7 2.02 4.65 -2.03
CA VAL A 7 0.55 4.54 -2.19
C VAL A 7 0.22 3.47 -3.24
N SER A 8 -0.51 2.44 -2.82
CA SER A 8 -1.03 1.34 -3.63
C SER A 8 -2.53 1.52 -3.85
N TYR A 9 -2.99 1.45 -5.11
CA TYR A 9 -4.39 1.67 -5.48
C TYR A 9 -4.70 1.05 -6.85
N HIS A 10 -5.97 1.06 -7.25
CA HIS A 10 -6.33 0.68 -8.61
C HIS A 10 -6.23 1.90 -9.53
N HIS A 11 -5.22 1.92 -10.42
CA HIS A 11 -4.94 3.07 -11.28
C HIS A 11 -6.15 3.57 -12.06
N ALA A 12 -6.87 2.69 -12.75
CA ALA A 12 -7.96 3.13 -13.61
C ALA A 12 -9.14 3.77 -12.85
N ASN A 13 -9.39 3.40 -11.59
CA ASN A 13 -10.55 3.92 -10.84
C ASN A 13 -10.20 4.94 -9.77
N ASP A 14 -9.02 4.85 -9.16
CA ASP A 14 -8.70 5.58 -7.93
C ASP A 14 -7.60 6.63 -8.13
N GLN A 15 -7.13 6.85 -9.37
CA GLN A 15 -6.10 7.84 -9.71
C GLN A 15 -6.42 9.24 -9.17
N THR A 16 -7.66 9.71 -9.32
CA THR A 16 -8.05 11.04 -8.84
C THR A 16 -7.90 11.16 -7.32
N ARG A 17 -8.19 10.09 -6.56
CA ARG A 17 -8.02 10.07 -5.11
C ARG A 17 -6.54 10.03 -4.73
N ALA A 18 -5.74 9.22 -5.40
CA ALA A 18 -4.29 9.19 -5.20
C ALA A 18 -3.63 10.55 -5.52
N THR A 19 -4.05 11.21 -6.60
CA THR A 19 -3.59 12.56 -6.94
C THR A 19 -3.98 13.58 -5.87
N HIS A 20 -5.24 13.60 -5.43
CA HIS A 20 -5.66 14.50 -4.35
C HIS A 20 -4.89 14.27 -3.04
N LEU A 21 -4.64 13.01 -2.67
CA LEU A 21 -3.84 12.66 -1.50
C LEU A 21 -2.43 13.27 -1.59
N ARG A 22 -1.79 13.18 -2.76
CA ARG A 22 -0.47 13.76 -3.00
C ARG A 22 -0.47 15.27 -2.97
N ASP A 23 -1.35 15.90 -3.75
CA ASP A 23 -1.32 17.34 -3.93
C ASP A 23 -1.66 18.07 -2.62
N THR A 24 -2.50 17.46 -1.79
CA THR A 24 -2.95 18.06 -0.53
C THR A 24 -2.04 17.71 0.65
N TYR A 25 -1.47 16.50 0.70
CA TYR A 25 -0.75 15.99 1.88
C TYR A 25 0.71 15.58 1.62
N GLY A 26 1.17 15.63 0.38
CA GLY A 26 2.48 15.12 -0.07
C GLY A 26 3.62 16.12 -0.01
N SER A 27 3.49 17.21 0.75
CA SER A 27 4.57 18.19 0.87
C SER A 27 5.88 17.54 1.37
N ASN A 28 7.00 17.96 0.79
CA ASN A 28 8.36 17.46 1.08
C ASN A 28 8.62 15.96 0.76
N ASP A 29 8.20 15.48 -0.41
CA ASP A 29 8.47 14.11 -0.89
C ASP A 29 8.03 12.98 0.07
N THR A 30 7.06 13.27 0.93
CA THR A 30 6.53 12.31 1.91
C THR A 30 5.63 11.26 1.27
N LEU A 31 4.92 11.60 0.19
CA LEU A 31 4.05 10.68 -0.54
C LEU A 31 4.67 10.38 -1.92
N ILE A 32 5.33 9.23 -2.01
CA ILE A 32 5.98 8.74 -3.21
C ILE A 32 4.99 7.82 -3.94
N ASP A 33 4.36 8.33 -5.01
CA ASP A 33 3.60 7.49 -5.93
C ASP A 33 4.55 6.88 -6.96
N ARG A 34 4.64 5.56 -6.91
CA ARG A 34 5.28 4.82 -7.96
C ARG A 34 4.52 3.52 -8.22
N SER A 35 3.21 3.52 -8.07
CA SER A 35 2.41 2.34 -8.41
C SER A 35 2.57 2.02 -9.92
N LEU A 36 2.66 0.73 -10.26
CA LEU A 36 2.95 0.31 -11.63
C LEU A 36 1.70 0.48 -12.51
N PRO A 37 1.82 1.13 -13.68
CA PRO A 37 0.74 1.13 -14.67
C PRO A 37 0.29 -0.29 -14.99
N ASP A 38 -1.02 -0.50 -15.17
CA ASP A 38 -1.61 -1.80 -15.56
C ASP A 38 -1.02 -2.37 -16.87
N ALA A 39 -0.30 -1.55 -17.65
CA ALA A 39 0.38 -1.90 -18.90
C ALA A 39 1.46 -3.00 -18.80
N TYR A 40 1.78 -3.47 -17.59
CA TYR A 40 2.78 -4.51 -17.36
C TYR A 40 2.22 -5.95 -17.29
N ASP A 41 0.96 -6.17 -17.66
CA ASP A 41 0.33 -7.49 -17.63
C ASP A 41 1.01 -8.57 -18.49
N SER A 42 1.85 -8.17 -19.45
CA SER A 42 2.62 -9.05 -20.35
C SER A 42 4.09 -9.28 -19.95
N ALA A 43 4.57 -8.64 -18.90
CA ALA A 43 5.96 -8.77 -18.46
C ALA A 43 6.15 -9.96 -17.50
N ASN A 44 7.39 -10.48 -17.42
CA ASN A 44 7.74 -11.55 -16.49
C ASN A 44 7.52 -11.11 -15.02
N ASP A 45 6.76 -11.90 -14.26
CA ASP A 45 6.44 -11.71 -12.85
C ASP A 45 7.66 -11.33 -11.98
N ASP A 46 8.82 -11.94 -12.22
CA ASP A 46 10.04 -11.68 -11.45
C ASP A 46 10.66 -10.32 -11.79
N TYR A 47 10.59 -9.91 -13.05
CA TYR A 47 11.01 -8.59 -13.48
C TYR A 47 10.14 -7.49 -12.86
N ILE A 48 8.82 -7.72 -12.81
CA ILE A 48 7.89 -6.78 -12.17
C ILE A 48 8.12 -6.70 -10.67
N LEU A 49 8.33 -7.84 -9.99
CA LEU A 49 8.72 -7.83 -8.57
C LEU A 49 10.00 -7.03 -8.33
N GLN A 50 10.98 -7.17 -9.22
CA GLN A 50 12.22 -6.42 -9.13
C GLN A 50 11.97 -4.92 -9.29
N LEU A 51 11.15 -4.50 -10.26
CA LEU A 51 10.74 -3.11 -10.43
C LEU A 51 10.01 -2.57 -9.20
N ILE A 52 9.06 -3.32 -8.62
CA ILE A 52 8.36 -2.93 -7.37
C ILE A 52 9.37 -2.69 -6.24
N ARG A 53 10.34 -3.58 -6.07
CA ARG A 53 11.35 -3.45 -5.00
C ARG A 53 12.29 -2.28 -5.25
N GLN A 54 12.82 -2.16 -6.46
CA GLN A 54 13.86 -1.18 -6.80
C GLN A 54 13.29 0.22 -6.91
N ASN A 55 12.18 0.34 -7.62
CA ASN A 55 11.59 1.63 -7.91
C ASN A 55 10.64 2.04 -6.81
N HIS A 56 9.85 1.16 -6.19
CA HIS A 56 8.66 1.62 -5.46
C HIS A 56 8.83 1.57 -3.93
N LEU A 57 9.66 0.67 -3.42
CA LEU A 57 9.77 0.42 -1.98
C LEU A 57 11.05 0.90 -1.32
N LYS A 58 12.13 1.15 -2.08
CA LYS A 58 13.50 1.32 -1.56
C LYS A 58 13.61 2.32 -0.40
N GLU A 59 12.86 3.42 -0.46
CA GLU A 59 12.92 4.48 0.57
C GLU A 59 11.63 4.63 1.39
N SER A 60 10.57 3.92 1.03
CA SER A 60 9.31 3.99 1.76
C SER A 60 9.42 3.28 3.11
N THR A 61 8.67 3.79 4.08
CA THR A 61 8.57 3.27 5.46
C THR A 61 7.14 2.86 5.82
N VAL A 62 6.16 3.37 5.08
CA VAL A 62 4.74 3.03 5.19
C VAL A 62 4.18 2.78 3.79
N THR A 63 3.29 1.81 3.68
CA THR A 63 2.45 1.59 2.50
C THR A 63 1.01 1.92 2.83
N ILE A 64 0.46 2.92 2.14
CA ILE A 64 -0.97 3.20 2.10
C ILE A 64 -1.59 2.34 1.01
N VAL A 65 -2.71 1.69 1.32
CA VAL A 65 -3.58 1.05 0.33
C VAL A 65 -4.89 1.81 0.29
N LEU A 66 -5.22 2.41 -0.86
CA LEU A 66 -6.54 3.01 -1.07
C LEU A 66 -7.52 1.90 -1.43
N ILE A 67 -8.50 1.66 -0.55
CA ILE A 67 -9.49 0.60 -0.71
C ILE A 67 -10.69 1.19 -1.45
N GLY A 68 -10.67 1.08 -2.78
CA GLY A 68 -11.76 1.44 -3.68
C GLY A 68 -12.66 0.26 -4.03
N SER A 69 -13.59 0.46 -4.96
CA SER A 69 -14.58 -0.54 -5.37
C SER A 69 -13.95 -1.80 -5.98
N GLU A 70 -12.86 -1.63 -6.71
CA GLU A 70 -12.26 -2.67 -7.56
C GLU A 70 -10.81 -2.99 -7.18
N THR A 71 -10.29 -2.35 -6.12
CA THR A 71 -8.90 -2.51 -5.69
C THR A 71 -8.60 -3.94 -5.27
N TYR A 72 -9.54 -4.60 -4.58
CA TYR A 72 -9.39 -5.98 -4.14
C TYR A 72 -9.24 -6.97 -5.29
N LYS A 73 -9.59 -6.61 -6.53
CA LYS A 73 -9.44 -7.48 -7.71
C LYS A 73 -8.04 -7.43 -8.32
N ARG A 74 -7.21 -6.48 -7.94
CA ARG A 74 -5.92 -6.22 -8.60
C ARG A 74 -4.80 -7.09 -8.05
N LYS A 75 -4.14 -7.85 -8.94
CA LYS A 75 -2.96 -8.65 -8.57
C LYS A 75 -1.80 -7.75 -8.14
N TRP A 76 -1.67 -6.58 -8.76
CA TRP A 76 -0.59 -5.64 -8.47
C TRP A 76 -0.65 -5.12 -7.03
N VAL A 77 -1.85 -4.80 -6.54
CA VAL A 77 -2.07 -4.42 -5.14
C VAL A 77 -1.62 -5.54 -4.18
N ASP A 78 -1.94 -6.80 -4.48
CA ASP A 78 -1.48 -7.94 -3.68
C ASP A 78 0.05 -8.05 -3.65
N TRP A 79 0.71 -7.82 -4.79
CA TRP A 79 2.17 -7.92 -4.91
C TRP A 79 2.91 -6.76 -4.25
N GLU A 80 2.34 -5.57 -4.32
CA GLU A 80 2.81 -4.38 -3.64
C GLU A 80 2.75 -4.59 -2.12
N ILE A 81 1.61 -5.05 -1.59
CA ILE A 81 1.48 -5.41 -0.16
C ILE A 81 2.47 -6.52 0.20
N TYR A 82 2.57 -7.58 -0.62
CA TYR A 82 3.50 -8.68 -0.40
C TYR A 82 4.94 -8.19 -0.27
N SER A 83 5.35 -7.28 -1.14
CA SER A 83 6.70 -6.74 -1.19
C SER A 83 6.96 -5.75 -0.05
N SER A 84 5.98 -4.93 0.33
CA SER A 84 6.03 -4.01 1.46
C SER A 84 6.26 -4.72 2.80
N LEU A 85 5.66 -5.91 2.97
CA LEU A 85 5.77 -6.72 4.17
C LEU A 85 7.04 -7.59 4.24
N ARG A 86 7.94 -7.50 3.24
CA ARG A 86 9.21 -8.23 3.24
C ARG A 86 10.38 -7.27 3.45
N PRO A 87 11.31 -7.61 4.36
CA PRO A 87 12.59 -6.93 4.43
C PRO A 87 13.42 -7.32 3.20
N TYR A 88 14.28 -6.42 2.75
CA TYR A 88 15.18 -6.66 1.63
C TYR A 88 16.45 -5.82 1.78
N GLY A 89 17.62 -6.48 1.75
CA GLY A 89 18.90 -5.82 2.02
C GLY A 89 18.87 -5.14 3.40
N SER A 90 19.21 -3.85 3.44
CA SER A 90 19.16 -3.01 4.65
C SER A 90 17.76 -2.47 4.98
N ARG A 91 16.76 -2.71 4.12
CA ARG A 91 15.40 -2.19 4.28
C ARG A 91 14.58 -3.09 5.20
N SER A 92 14.02 -2.50 6.24
CA SER A 92 13.00 -3.13 7.08
C SER A 92 11.61 -3.04 6.43
N ARG A 93 10.65 -3.81 6.97
CA ARG A 93 9.27 -3.86 6.49
C ARG A 93 8.60 -2.49 6.56
N ASN A 94 7.59 -2.27 5.73
CA ASN A 94 6.73 -1.10 5.84
C ASN A 94 5.63 -1.33 6.86
N GLY A 95 5.27 -0.26 7.57
CA GLY A 95 3.95 -0.15 8.16
C GLY A 95 2.86 -0.23 7.09
N LEU A 96 1.67 -0.74 7.44
CA LEU A 96 0.56 -0.87 6.51
C LEU A 96 -0.62 -0.01 6.97
N LEU A 97 -1.14 0.85 6.09
CA LEU A 97 -2.29 1.71 6.33
C LEU A 97 -3.35 1.50 5.25
N GLY A 98 -4.51 0.95 5.60
CA GLY A 98 -5.68 0.89 4.71
C GLY A 98 -6.54 2.14 4.83
N ILE A 99 -6.85 2.79 3.71
CA ILE A 99 -7.79 3.93 3.68
C ILE A 99 -9.02 3.54 2.87
N TYR A 100 -10.17 3.45 3.54
CA TYR A 100 -11.45 3.17 2.88
C TYR A 100 -11.91 4.39 2.08
N LEU A 101 -11.99 4.25 0.75
CA LEU A 101 -12.58 5.26 -0.11
C LEU A 101 -14.12 5.25 0.03
N PRO A 102 -14.84 6.35 -0.30
CA PRO A 102 -16.29 6.39 -0.15
C PRO A 102 -17.05 5.30 -0.94
N ASN A 103 -16.45 4.81 -2.02
CA ASN A 103 -16.96 3.77 -2.91
C ASN A 103 -16.31 2.41 -2.65
N TYR A 104 -15.74 2.16 -1.47
CA TYR A 104 -15.02 0.93 -1.20
C TYR A 104 -15.89 -0.31 -1.42
N GLY A 105 -15.29 -1.33 -2.04
CA GLY A 105 -15.88 -2.65 -2.18
C GLY A 105 -15.32 -3.57 -1.09
N GLU A 106 -14.79 -4.71 -1.50
CA GLU A 106 -14.09 -5.60 -0.57
C GLU A 106 -12.67 -5.10 -0.25
N VAL A 107 -12.11 -5.60 0.85
CA VAL A 107 -10.72 -5.36 1.23
C VAL A 107 -9.81 -6.38 0.52
N PRO A 108 -8.68 -5.96 -0.09
CA PRO A 108 -7.70 -6.90 -0.63
C PRO A 108 -7.31 -7.96 0.40
N ALA A 109 -7.35 -9.24 0.03
CA ALA A 109 -7.32 -10.32 1.01
C ALA A 109 -6.03 -10.37 1.88
N ARG A 110 -4.87 -10.00 1.32
CA ARG A 110 -3.63 -9.87 2.08
C ARG A 110 -3.63 -8.68 3.04
N LEU A 111 -4.28 -7.57 2.67
CA LEU A 111 -4.51 -6.45 3.57
C LEU A 111 -5.43 -6.87 4.72
N LEU A 112 -6.51 -7.58 4.42
CA LEU A 112 -7.47 -8.08 5.41
C LEU A 112 -6.80 -8.97 6.46
N ASP A 113 -5.88 -9.87 6.07
CA ASP A 113 -5.13 -10.68 7.03
C ASP A 113 -4.33 -9.83 8.03
N ASN A 114 -3.74 -8.72 7.55
CA ASN A 114 -2.94 -7.82 8.38
C ASN A 114 -3.81 -6.87 9.21
N ILE A 115 -5.04 -6.57 8.77
CA ILE A 115 -6.04 -5.89 9.61
C ILE A 115 -6.45 -6.81 10.75
N ASN A 116 -6.80 -8.06 10.44
CA ASN A 116 -7.25 -9.05 11.42
C ASN A 116 -6.16 -9.40 12.45
N SER A 117 -4.88 -9.38 12.06
CA SER A 117 -3.77 -9.58 12.99
C SER A 117 -3.43 -8.34 13.83
N GLY A 118 -3.98 -7.17 13.51
CA GLY A 118 -3.63 -5.90 14.15
C GLY A 118 -2.32 -5.28 13.68
N TYR A 119 -1.72 -5.79 12.59
CA TYR A 119 -0.54 -5.17 11.97
C TYR A 119 -0.92 -3.90 11.20
N ALA A 120 -1.96 -3.99 10.37
CA ALA A 120 -2.42 -2.88 9.54
C ALA A 120 -3.29 -1.93 10.35
N VAL A 121 -3.02 -0.64 10.18
CA VAL A 121 -3.87 0.44 10.67
C VAL A 121 -4.91 0.75 9.60
N THR A 122 -6.11 1.18 10.00
CA THR A 122 -7.15 1.58 9.04
C THR A 122 -7.75 2.95 9.38
N MET A 123 -8.24 3.65 8.36
CA MET A 123 -9.05 4.86 8.50
C MET A 123 -10.02 5.05 7.35
N ASN A 124 -11.01 5.92 7.52
CA ASN A 124 -11.94 6.31 6.47
C ASN A 124 -11.45 7.56 5.74
N TRP A 125 -11.64 7.62 4.43
CA TRP A 125 -11.28 8.79 3.61
C TRP A 125 -11.93 10.08 4.09
N GLY A 126 -13.17 10.01 4.60
CA GLY A 126 -13.86 11.17 5.18
C GLY A 126 -13.11 11.84 6.34
N ASN A 127 -12.18 11.12 6.98
CA ASN A 127 -11.39 11.61 8.11
C ASN A 127 -9.97 12.04 7.72
N ILE A 128 -9.66 12.13 6.43
CA ILE A 128 -8.29 12.30 5.97
C ILE A 128 -7.64 13.60 6.44
N SER A 129 -8.39 14.69 6.51
CA SER A 129 -7.89 16.03 6.90
C SER A 129 -7.33 16.13 8.32
N TRP A 130 -7.73 15.23 9.22
CA TRP A 130 -7.40 15.30 10.65
C TRP A 130 -6.73 14.02 11.18
N GLN A 131 -6.94 12.86 10.53
CA GLN A 131 -6.37 11.59 10.99
C GLN A 131 -5.13 11.14 10.22
N LEU A 132 -4.89 11.62 8.99
CA LEU A 132 -3.88 11.03 8.10
C LEU A 132 -2.49 10.96 8.74
N THR A 133 -1.98 12.07 9.26
CA THR A 133 -0.63 12.13 9.86
C THR A 133 -0.50 11.18 11.06
N SER A 134 -1.50 11.16 11.95
CA SER A 134 -1.50 10.25 13.10
C SER A 134 -1.54 8.79 12.68
N LYS A 135 -2.33 8.46 11.65
CA LYS A 135 -2.48 7.08 11.17
C LYS A 135 -1.25 6.59 10.40
N ILE A 136 -0.55 7.48 9.69
CA ILE A 136 0.76 7.19 9.09
C ILE A 136 1.78 6.89 10.19
N GLU A 137 1.82 7.68 11.26
CA GLU A 137 2.76 7.45 12.35
C GLU A 137 2.45 6.15 13.12
N GLU A 138 1.18 5.86 13.39
CA GLU A 138 0.73 4.60 14.00
C GLU A 138 1.14 3.39 13.13
N ALA A 139 0.90 3.47 11.82
CA ALA A 139 1.30 2.41 10.90
C ALA A 139 2.83 2.24 10.87
N PHE A 140 3.58 3.34 10.87
CA PHE A 140 5.04 3.32 10.95
C PHE A 140 5.51 2.61 12.21
N GLN A 141 4.94 2.90 13.39
CA GLN A 141 5.31 2.23 14.65
C GLN A 141 4.97 0.74 14.64
N ASN A 142 3.87 0.33 13.99
CA ASN A 142 3.49 -1.09 13.86
C ASN A 142 4.50 -1.92 13.05
N ARG A 143 5.41 -1.30 12.29
CA ARG A 143 6.41 -2.02 11.49
C ARG A 143 7.29 -2.96 12.30
N ASP A 144 7.51 -2.63 13.58
CA ASP A 144 8.36 -3.39 14.50
C ASP A 144 7.61 -4.58 15.14
N LYS A 145 6.29 -4.69 14.92
CA LYS A 145 5.44 -5.81 15.37
C LYS A 145 5.47 -6.97 14.38
N ASP A 146 6.66 -7.50 14.12
CA ASP A 146 6.88 -8.57 13.14
C ASP A 146 6.03 -9.83 13.35
N HIS A 147 5.75 -10.21 14.59
CA HIS A 147 4.87 -11.31 14.98
C HIS A 147 3.41 -11.15 14.52
N LEU A 148 2.97 -9.94 14.21
CA LEU A 148 1.64 -9.66 13.67
C LEU A 148 1.59 -9.72 12.14
N VAL A 149 2.74 -9.71 11.45
CA VAL A 149 2.76 -9.71 9.99
C VAL A 149 2.11 -10.99 9.46
N ARG A 150 1.23 -10.83 8.48
CA ARG A 150 0.61 -11.95 7.75
C ARG A 150 0.94 -11.82 6.27
N ASN A 151 1.85 -12.64 5.77
CA ASN A 151 2.30 -12.57 4.38
C ASN A 151 2.49 -13.95 3.72
N SER A 152 1.84 -14.99 4.26
CA SER A 152 1.97 -16.38 3.79
C SER A 152 1.11 -16.72 2.58
N ARG A 153 0.11 -15.89 2.23
CA ARG A 153 -0.74 -16.11 1.05
C ARG A 153 0.10 -16.21 -0.22
N THR A 154 -0.19 -17.21 -1.05
CA THR A 154 0.29 -17.27 -2.44
C THR A 154 -0.10 -15.98 -3.15
N ARG A 155 0.84 -15.42 -3.92
CA ARG A 155 0.60 -14.20 -4.70
C ARG A 155 -0.49 -14.43 -5.74
N ARG A 156 -1.37 -13.44 -5.91
CA ARG A 156 -2.37 -13.47 -6.98
C ARG A 156 -1.70 -13.51 -8.35
N GLN A 157 -2.20 -14.37 -9.23
CA GLN A 157 -1.64 -14.57 -10.56
C GLN A 157 -2.36 -13.74 -11.63
N ARG A 158 -3.62 -13.37 -11.37
CA ARG A 158 -4.51 -12.69 -12.32
C ARG A 158 -5.36 -11.64 -11.62
N ASN A 159 -5.76 -10.62 -12.38
CA ASN A 159 -6.83 -9.71 -11.98
C ASN A 159 -8.17 -10.48 -12.01
N SER A 160 -9.15 -10.03 -11.24
CA SER A 160 -10.52 -10.56 -11.23
C SER A 160 -11.52 -9.56 -11.79
#